data_AF-A0A4V3XFD1-F1
#
_entry.id   AF-A0A4V3XFD1-F1
#
_cell.length_a   1.000
_cell.length_b   1.000
_cell.length_c   1.000
_cell.angle_alpha   90.00
_cell.angle_beta   90.00
_cell.angle_gamma   90.00
#
_symmetry.space_group_name_H-M   'P 1'
#
loop_
_entity.id
_entity.type
_entity.pdbx_description
1 polymer ?
#
loop_
_entity_poly.entity_id
_entity_poly.type
_entity_poly.pdbx_seq_one_letter_code
_entity_poly.pdbx_strand_id
1 'polypeptide(L)'
;MEKKSIPEVQQDAAIRFQKREAAALDVDAFELAGGSAGKDQINYKNMGWIKAGALIMAETIALGILSFPSVFQRLGMFAGVFTTVAFALLSWQTGYVLVKFKMNHPGVMNFADAGSVIGGRWGFWVFGAMLTIKSVFIAGSHALSGSIALNSISSSAICTIGWAVIVSFVSFMLAVPRTFEKVSYISFVSIVAILTACFITIVATGIQPPNDLPSYPSKGPVEWHAFENHGLSDTINALTNIIFAYGGHVAIFSFASEMRNPADFKYSLALVQTVATIF
;
A
#
# COMPACT_ATOMS: atom_id res chain seq x y z
N MET A 1 -49.76 17.37 -14.38
CA MET A 1 -48.37 16.96 -14.08
C MET A 1 -48.07 17.41 -12.66
N GLU A 2 -48.33 16.53 -11.70
CA GLU A 2 -48.25 16.83 -10.27
C GLU A 2 -46.78 16.72 -9.83
N LYS A 3 -46.19 17.87 -9.47
CA LYS A 3 -44.82 17.98 -8.99
C LYS A 3 -44.80 17.38 -7.57
N LYS A 4 -44.46 16.10 -7.47
CA LYS A 4 -44.35 15.36 -6.21
C LYS A 4 -43.27 16.02 -5.35
N SER A 5 -43.66 16.90 -4.44
CA SER A 5 -42.80 17.54 -3.45
C SER A 5 -42.22 16.45 -2.56
N ILE A 6 -40.90 16.30 -2.58
CA ILE A 6 -40.17 15.46 -1.63
C ILE A 6 -40.47 16.04 -0.23
N PRO A 7 -41.03 15.27 0.72
CA PRO A 7 -41.49 15.81 1.99
C PRO A 7 -40.30 16.28 2.85
N GLU A 8 -40.38 17.50 3.40
CA GLU A 8 -39.37 18.16 4.25
C GLU A 8 -38.80 17.23 5.35
N VAL A 9 -39.63 16.32 5.87
CA VAL A 9 -39.26 15.32 6.89
C VAL A 9 -38.11 14.41 6.43
N GLN A 10 -38.06 14.05 5.15
CA GLN A 10 -37.04 13.15 4.60
C GLN A 10 -35.72 13.88 4.38
N GLN A 11 -35.78 15.18 4.08
CA GLN A 11 -34.63 16.08 3.97
C GLN A 11 -34.07 16.42 5.35
N ASP A 12 -34.92 16.69 6.34
CA ASP A 12 -34.53 16.88 7.74
C ASP A 12 -33.91 15.62 8.37
N ALA A 13 -34.45 14.45 8.04
CA ALA A 13 -33.86 13.18 8.47
C ALA A 13 -32.48 12.95 7.85
N ALA A 14 -32.30 13.28 6.56
CA ALA A 14 -31.01 13.20 5.88
C ALA A 14 -29.99 14.20 6.46
N ILE A 15 -30.42 15.43 6.75
CA ILE A 15 -29.59 16.47 7.37
C ILE A 15 -29.20 16.07 8.80
N ARG A 16 -30.14 15.58 9.62
CA ARG A 16 -29.86 15.09 10.98
C ARG A 16 -28.94 13.86 10.98
N PHE A 17 -29.10 12.98 10.00
CA PHE A 17 -28.21 11.84 9.82
C PHE A 17 -26.80 12.32 9.43
N GLN A 18 -26.67 13.22 8.44
CA GLN A 18 -25.38 13.81 8.06
C GLN A 18 -24.72 14.53 9.24
N LYS A 19 -25.50 15.25 10.06
CA LYS A 19 -24.99 15.97 11.23
C LYS A 19 -24.51 15.00 12.33
N ARG A 20 -25.19 13.86 12.51
CA ARG A 20 -24.75 12.77 13.39
C ARG A 20 -23.51 12.05 12.87
N GLU A 21 -23.44 11.81 11.57
CA GLU A 21 -22.30 11.15 10.90
C GLU A 21 -21.05 12.05 10.94
N ALA A 22 -21.21 13.36 10.70
CA ALA A 22 -20.15 14.35 10.88
C ALA A 22 -19.68 14.45 12.34
N ALA A 23 -20.59 14.39 13.32
CA ALA A 23 -20.24 14.37 14.74
C ALA A 23 -19.54 13.06 15.16
N ALA A 24 -19.83 11.93 14.52
CA ALA A 24 -19.16 10.66 14.76
C ALA A 24 -17.72 10.62 14.19
N LEU A 25 -17.45 11.41 13.14
CA LEU A 25 -16.11 11.54 12.53
C LEU A 25 -15.20 12.53 13.27
N ASP A 26 -15.74 13.29 14.22
CA ASP A 26 -15.00 14.23 15.05
C ASP A 26 -14.31 13.53 16.25
N VAL A 27 -14.81 12.34 16.63
CA VAL A 27 -14.31 11.57 17.77
C VAL A 27 -13.60 10.32 17.27
N ASP A 28 -12.40 10.06 17.81
CA ASP A 28 -11.64 8.86 17.48
C ASP A 28 -12.36 7.59 17.99
N ALA A 29 -12.70 6.69 17.06
CA ALA A 29 -13.42 5.45 17.35
C ALA A 29 -12.66 4.56 18.35
N PHE A 30 -11.31 4.60 18.36
CA PHE A 30 -10.52 3.83 19.31
C PHE A 30 -10.51 4.45 20.72
N GLU A 31 -10.66 5.78 20.83
CA GLU A 31 -10.81 6.45 22.14
C GLU A 31 -12.21 6.22 22.72
N LEU A 32 -13.24 6.24 21.88
CA LEU A 32 -14.60 5.86 22.27
C LEU A 32 -14.68 4.41 22.74
N ALA A 33 -14.00 3.49 22.03
CA ALA A 33 -13.90 2.10 22.44
C ALA A 33 -13.15 1.94 23.77
N GLY A 34 -12.12 2.76 24.03
CA GLY A 34 -11.36 2.76 25.29
C GLY A 34 -12.09 3.38 26.49
N GLY A 35 -13.08 4.24 26.27
CA GLY A 35 -13.80 4.97 27.33
C GLY A 35 -14.87 4.19 28.10
N SER A 36 -15.27 3.01 27.62
CA SER A 36 -16.27 2.15 28.28
C SER A 36 -15.62 0.92 28.91
N ALA A 37 -15.25 1.04 30.19
CA ALA A 37 -14.80 0.04 31.17
C ALA A 37 -14.75 -1.47 30.78
N GLY A 38 -13.57 -2.09 30.93
CA GLY A 38 -13.38 -3.56 31.07
C GLY A 38 -11.93 -4.04 30.88
N LYS A 39 -11.39 -4.85 31.80
CA LYS A 39 -9.97 -5.33 31.83
C LYS A 39 -9.54 -6.26 30.69
N ASP A 40 -10.45 -6.64 29.77
CA ASP A 40 -10.21 -7.60 28.68
C ASP A 40 -10.28 -6.98 27.26
N GLN A 41 -10.36 -5.65 27.12
CA GLN A 41 -10.33 -5.03 25.79
C GLN A 41 -8.91 -4.75 25.29
N ILE A 42 -8.67 -5.14 24.04
CA ILE A 42 -7.41 -4.96 23.31
C ILE A 42 -7.16 -3.46 23.13
N ASN A 43 -6.01 -2.97 23.61
CA ASN A 43 -5.59 -1.59 23.39
C ASN A 43 -5.05 -1.43 21.95
N TYR A 44 -5.85 -0.79 21.10
CA TYR A 44 -5.48 -0.54 19.69
C TYR A 44 -4.49 0.63 19.52
N LYS A 45 -4.36 1.55 20.51
CA LYS A 45 -3.42 2.69 20.47
C LYS A 45 -2.06 2.38 21.09
N ASN A 46 -1.45 1.25 20.70
CA ASN A 46 -0.15 0.82 21.24
C ASN A 46 1.01 0.94 20.24
N MET A 47 0.78 1.54 19.06
CA MET A 47 1.80 1.63 18.02
C MET A 47 2.61 2.94 18.09
N GLY A 48 3.94 2.80 18.11
CA GLY A 48 4.88 3.91 17.94
C GLY A 48 5.27 4.15 16.48
N TRP A 49 5.87 5.31 16.17
CA TRP A 49 6.20 5.72 14.80
C TRP A 49 7.19 4.77 14.10
N ILE A 50 8.08 4.11 14.82
CA ILE A 50 9.02 3.13 14.24
C ILE A 50 8.26 1.87 13.77
N LYS A 51 7.35 1.35 14.59
CA LYS A 51 6.50 0.19 14.25
C LYS A 51 5.59 0.51 13.05
N ALA A 52 4.99 1.70 13.05
CA ALA A 52 4.20 2.20 11.92
C ALA A 52 5.05 2.36 10.65
N GLY A 53 6.29 2.84 10.80
CA GLY A 53 7.29 2.95 9.72
C GLY A 53 7.63 1.61 9.11
N ALA A 54 7.85 0.58 9.94
CA ALA A 54 8.10 -0.77 9.46
C ALA A 54 6.91 -1.38 8.72
N LEU A 55 5.67 -1.15 9.18
CA LEU A 55 4.48 -1.61 8.48
C LEU A 55 4.34 -0.98 7.10
N ILE A 56 4.40 0.35 7.01
CA ILE A 56 4.27 1.04 5.71
C ILE A 56 5.47 0.75 4.80
N MET A 57 6.66 0.52 5.36
CA MET A 57 7.83 0.11 4.59
C MET A 57 7.66 -1.29 4.01
N ALA A 58 7.22 -2.26 4.81
CA ALA A 58 6.97 -3.61 4.31
C ALA A 58 5.93 -3.60 3.17
N GLU A 59 4.87 -2.79 3.31
CA GLU A 59 3.86 -2.59 2.28
C GLU A 59 4.46 -2.00 0.98
N THR A 60 5.30 -0.97 1.11
CA THR A 60 5.82 -0.21 -0.05
C THR A 60 6.93 -0.97 -0.79
N ILE A 61 7.90 -1.55 -0.06
CA ILE A 61 9.07 -2.19 -0.66
C ILE A 61 8.70 -3.52 -1.33
N ALA A 62 7.81 -4.32 -0.72
CA ALA A 62 7.54 -5.69 -1.17
C ALA A 62 7.03 -5.77 -2.63
N LEU A 63 6.15 -4.84 -3.01
CA LEU A 63 5.54 -4.83 -4.33
C LEU A 63 6.33 -4.02 -5.35
N GLY A 64 6.94 -2.91 -4.92
CA GLY A 64 7.67 -2.01 -5.81
C GLY A 64 8.90 -2.68 -6.42
N ILE A 65 9.75 -3.30 -5.59
CA ILE A 65 11.11 -3.71 -5.95
C ILE A 65 11.17 -4.72 -7.11
N LEU A 66 10.17 -5.59 -7.20
CA LEU A 66 10.09 -6.62 -8.25
C LEU A 66 9.83 -6.05 -9.64
N SER A 67 9.25 -4.85 -9.71
CA SER A 67 8.88 -4.20 -10.98
C SER A 67 9.96 -3.26 -11.52
N PHE A 68 10.82 -2.72 -10.66
CA PHE A 68 11.83 -1.71 -11.02
C PHE A 68 12.81 -2.16 -12.10
N PRO A 69 13.35 -3.41 -12.11
CA PRO A 69 14.24 -3.84 -13.19
C PRO A 69 13.60 -3.72 -14.58
N SER A 70 12.31 -4.05 -14.70
CA SER A 70 11.54 -3.92 -15.94
C SER A 70 11.27 -2.45 -16.30
N VAL A 71 11.06 -1.59 -15.30
CA VAL A 71 10.88 -0.14 -15.49
C VAL A 71 12.14 0.49 -16.09
N PHE A 72 13.32 0.21 -15.52
CA PHE A 72 14.59 0.74 -16.01
C PHE A 72 14.95 0.20 -17.40
N GLN A 73 14.63 -1.07 -17.68
CA GLN A 73 14.78 -1.62 -19.03
C GLN A 73 13.89 -0.90 -20.04
N ARG A 74 12.69 -0.44 -19.64
CA ARG A 74 11.73 0.14 -20.60
C ARG A 74 11.91 1.63 -20.86
N LEU A 75 12.33 2.37 -19.84
CA LEU A 75 12.50 3.83 -19.89
C LEU A 75 13.96 4.25 -20.14
N GLY A 76 14.91 3.38 -19.84
CA GLY A 76 16.32 3.75 -19.71
C GLY A 76 16.63 4.31 -18.32
N MET A 77 17.92 4.41 -18.02
CA MET A 77 18.41 4.74 -16.68
C MET A 77 18.07 6.15 -16.23
N PHE A 78 18.31 7.14 -17.08
CA PHE A 78 18.09 8.53 -16.71
C PHE A 78 16.59 8.80 -16.54
N ALA A 79 15.77 8.39 -17.51
CA ALA A 79 14.33 8.60 -17.44
C ALA A 79 13.68 7.82 -16.29
N GLY A 80 14.12 6.58 -16.03
CA GLY A 80 13.67 5.79 -14.88
C GLY A 80 14.00 6.46 -13.55
N VAL A 81 15.24 6.93 -13.34
CA VAL A 81 15.63 7.61 -12.09
C VAL A 81 14.88 8.93 -11.94
N PHE A 82 14.82 9.75 -12.99
CA PHE A 82 14.14 11.04 -12.97
C PHE A 82 12.65 10.90 -12.61
N THR A 83 11.95 9.97 -13.28
CA THR A 83 10.52 9.72 -13.00
C THR A 83 10.31 9.14 -11.60
N THR A 84 11.17 8.23 -11.14
CA THR A 84 11.13 7.67 -9.78
C THR A 84 11.27 8.78 -8.73
N VAL A 85 12.25 9.67 -8.88
CA VAL A 85 12.44 10.82 -7.96
C VAL A 85 11.24 11.78 -8.00
N ALA A 86 10.67 12.04 -9.19
CA ALA A 86 9.49 12.87 -9.31
C ALA A 86 8.28 12.28 -8.58
N PHE A 87 8.00 10.99 -8.75
CA PHE A 87 6.91 10.30 -8.04
C PHE A 87 7.19 10.15 -6.55
N ALA A 88 8.44 10.00 -6.13
CA ALA A 88 8.85 10.01 -4.73
C ALA A 88 8.51 11.35 -4.05
N LEU A 89 8.79 12.49 -4.71
CA LEU A 89 8.44 13.82 -4.19
C LEU A 89 6.92 14.05 -4.16
N LEU A 90 6.20 13.59 -5.19
CA LEU A 90 4.74 13.66 -5.21
C LEU A 90 4.12 12.80 -4.09
N SER A 91 4.61 11.58 -3.91
CA SER A 91 4.23 10.66 -2.83
C SER A 91 4.45 11.29 -1.45
N TRP A 92 5.60 11.92 -1.25
CA TRP A 92 5.90 12.64 -0.01
C TRP A 92 4.84 13.70 0.30
N GLN A 93 4.54 14.54 -0.71
CA GLN A 93 3.61 15.65 -0.54
C GLN A 93 2.18 15.16 -0.28
N THR A 94 1.70 14.15 -1.02
CA THR A 94 0.36 13.59 -0.81
C THR A 94 0.27 12.88 0.54
N GLY A 95 1.29 12.15 0.97
CA GLY A 95 1.37 11.53 2.29
C GLY A 95 1.29 12.54 3.42
N TYR A 96 2.02 13.65 3.29
CA TYR A 96 1.98 14.72 4.29
C TYR A 96 0.59 15.38 4.39
N VAL A 97 -0.10 15.58 3.25
CA VAL A 97 -1.48 16.10 3.23
C VAL A 97 -2.43 15.12 3.92
N LEU A 98 -2.31 13.81 3.69
CA LEU A 98 -3.15 12.80 4.33
C LEU A 98 -2.94 12.75 5.85
N VAL A 99 -1.71 12.87 6.33
CA VAL A 99 -1.44 12.97 7.78
C VAL A 99 -2.10 14.20 8.38
N LYS A 100 -1.99 15.37 7.74
CA LYS A 100 -2.70 16.58 8.18
C LYS A 100 -4.21 16.40 8.18
N PHE A 101 -4.76 15.74 7.15
CA PHE A 101 -6.18 15.44 7.08
C PHE A 101 -6.64 14.58 8.26
N LYS A 102 -5.88 13.53 8.60
CA LYS A 102 -6.15 12.68 9.77
C LYS A 102 -6.08 13.45 11.09
N MET A 103 -5.14 14.39 11.21
CA MET A 103 -5.04 15.24 12.42
C MET A 103 -6.24 16.18 12.57
N ASN A 104 -6.78 16.67 11.46
CA ASN A 104 -7.96 17.54 11.46
C ASN A 104 -9.28 16.76 11.57
N HIS A 105 -9.29 15.48 11.22
CA HIS A 105 -10.46 14.60 11.29
C HIS A 105 -10.12 13.27 11.99
N PRO A 106 -10.03 13.27 13.34
CA PRO A 106 -9.57 12.12 14.12
C PRO A 106 -10.41 10.85 13.93
N GLY A 107 -11.72 10.97 13.66
CA GLY A 107 -12.62 9.83 13.45
C GLY A 107 -12.46 9.11 12.10
N VAL A 108 -11.65 9.63 11.16
CA VAL A 108 -11.40 8.98 9.86
C VAL A 108 -10.46 7.79 10.03
N MET A 109 -10.94 6.55 9.89
CA MET A 109 -10.12 5.33 10.04
C MET A 109 -9.65 4.75 8.70
N ASN A 110 -10.37 5.06 7.63
CA ASN A 110 -10.10 4.54 6.30
C ASN A 110 -10.47 5.59 5.22
N PHE A 111 -10.16 5.28 3.96
CA PHE A 111 -10.47 6.19 2.85
C PHE A 111 -11.98 6.35 2.58
N ALA A 112 -12.83 5.39 2.95
CA ALA A 112 -14.27 5.55 2.83
C ALA A 112 -14.77 6.66 3.78
N ASP A 113 -14.26 6.69 5.01
CA ASP A 113 -14.54 7.74 5.99
C ASP A 113 -13.98 9.10 5.52
N ALA A 114 -12.80 9.12 4.91
CA ALA A 114 -12.27 10.35 4.29
C ALA A 114 -13.21 10.84 3.17
N GLY A 115 -13.75 9.91 2.36
CA GLY A 115 -14.75 10.19 1.34
C GLY A 115 -16.04 10.77 1.91
N SER A 116 -16.48 10.32 3.09
CA SER A 116 -17.69 10.85 3.72
C SER A 116 -17.52 12.29 4.19
N VAL A 117 -16.32 12.66 4.65
CA VAL A 117 -15.98 14.05 5.00
C VAL A 117 -15.97 14.96 3.77
N ILE A 118 -15.41 14.49 2.64
CA ILE A 118 -15.24 15.30 1.42
C ILE A 118 -16.55 15.47 0.65
N GLY A 119 -17.30 14.37 0.48
CA GLY A 119 -18.44 14.30 -0.44
C GLY A 119 -19.72 13.75 0.18
N GLY A 120 -19.79 13.65 1.51
CA GLY A 120 -20.92 13.04 2.20
C GLY A 120 -21.13 11.59 1.80
N ARG A 121 -22.40 11.16 1.75
CA ARG A 121 -22.77 9.77 1.43
C ARG A 121 -22.21 9.28 0.09
N TRP A 122 -22.20 10.14 -0.92
CA TRP A 122 -21.70 9.77 -2.24
C TRP A 122 -20.20 9.51 -2.21
N GLY A 123 -19.43 10.38 -1.54
CA GLY A 123 -18.00 10.19 -1.34
C GLY A 123 -17.68 8.91 -0.57
N PHE A 124 -18.46 8.57 0.46
CA PHE A 124 -18.28 7.32 1.21
C PHE A 124 -18.29 6.07 0.31
N TRP A 125 -19.32 5.95 -0.54
CA TRP A 125 -19.46 4.79 -1.43
C TRP A 125 -18.40 4.76 -2.52
N VAL A 126 -18.05 5.91 -3.10
CA VAL A 126 -17.04 6.00 -4.16
C VAL A 126 -15.65 5.63 -3.63
N PHE A 127 -15.20 6.28 -2.56
CA PHE A 127 -13.88 6.00 -1.97
C PHE A 127 -13.83 4.62 -1.31
N GLY A 128 -14.94 4.16 -0.71
CA GLY A 128 -15.05 2.82 -0.17
C GLY A 128 -14.92 1.75 -1.26
N ALA A 129 -15.63 1.91 -2.38
CA ALA A 129 -15.49 1.00 -3.52
C ALA A 129 -14.07 0.99 -4.09
N MET A 130 -13.45 2.17 -4.27
CA MET A 130 -12.05 2.27 -4.72
C MET A 130 -11.08 1.58 -3.77
N LEU A 131 -11.24 1.79 -2.46
CA LEU A 131 -10.44 1.13 -1.42
C LEU A 131 -10.58 -0.39 -1.50
N THR A 132 -11.82 -0.91 -1.55
CA THR A 132 -12.06 -2.35 -1.62
C THR A 132 -11.48 -2.97 -2.90
N ILE A 133 -11.71 -2.34 -4.05
CA ILE A 133 -11.19 -2.81 -5.34
C ILE A 133 -9.66 -2.86 -5.30
N LYS A 134 -9.02 -1.78 -4.83
CA LYS A 134 -7.55 -1.73 -4.68
C LYS A 134 -7.04 -2.84 -3.77
N SER A 135 -7.65 -3.04 -2.61
CA SER A 135 -7.24 -4.08 -1.65
C SER A 135 -7.35 -5.48 -2.24
N VAL A 136 -8.42 -5.78 -3.00
CA VAL A 136 -8.58 -7.08 -3.67
C VAL A 136 -7.50 -7.30 -4.72
N PHE A 137 -7.19 -6.29 -5.55
CA PHE A 137 -6.14 -6.41 -6.55
C PHE A 137 -4.74 -6.52 -5.95
N ILE A 138 -4.46 -5.82 -4.84
CA ILE A 138 -3.20 -5.96 -4.10
C ILE A 138 -3.07 -7.39 -3.55
N ALA A 139 -4.11 -7.91 -2.90
CA ALA A 139 -4.13 -9.29 -2.41
C ALA A 139 -3.91 -10.30 -3.55
N GLY A 140 -4.56 -10.08 -4.70
CA GLY A 140 -4.35 -10.88 -5.91
C GLY A 140 -2.90 -10.80 -6.43
N SER A 141 -2.28 -9.62 -6.40
CA SER A 141 -0.88 -9.44 -6.77
C SER A 141 0.05 -10.26 -5.88
N HIS A 142 -0.18 -10.28 -4.57
CA HIS A 142 0.62 -11.10 -3.65
C HIS A 142 0.43 -12.60 -3.89
N ALA A 143 -0.81 -13.04 -4.14
CA ALA A 143 -1.08 -14.43 -4.51
C ALA A 143 -0.36 -14.84 -5.79
N LEU A 144 -0.36 -13.96 -6.80
CA LEU A 144 0.36 -14.17 -8.05
C LEU A 144 1.88 -14.24 -7.83
N SER A 145 2.47 -13.26 -7.14
CA SER A 145 3.90 -13.25 -6.83
C SER A 145 4.33 -14.50 -6.04
N GLY A 146 3.55 -14.90 -5.03
CA GLY A 146 3.79 -16.12 -4.27
C GLY A 146 3.68 -17.38 -5.12
N SER A 147 2.71 -17.43 -6.05
CA SER A 147 2.57 -18.57 -6.96
C SER A 147 3.76 -18.73 -7.90
N ILE A 148 4.30 -17.61 -8.42
CA ILE A 148 5.49 -17.61 -9.28
C ILE A 148 6.70 -18.09 -8.49
N ALA A 149 6.89 -17.60 -7.25
CA ALA A 149 7.98 -18.01 -6.38
C ALA A 149 7.94 -19.51 -6.06
N LEU A 150 6.79 -20.03 -5.63
CA LEU A 150 6.63 -21.45 -5.31
C LEU A 150 6.75 -22.35 -6.54
N ASN A 151 6.26 -21.89 -7.70
CA ASN A 151 6.39 -22.63 -8.94
C ASN A 151 7.86 -22.78 -9.37
N SER A 152 8.65 -21.71 -9.21
CA SER A 152 10.09 -21.73 -9.50
C SER A 152 10.88 -22.63 -8.54
N ILE A 153 10.56 -22.61 -7.25
CA ILE A 153 11.26 -23.45 -6.24
C ILE A 153 10.86 -24.93 -6.37
N SER A 154 9.60 -25.23 -6.68
CA SER A 154 9.10 -26.60 -6.80
C SER A 154 9.35 -27.27 -8.16
N SER A 155 10.11 -26.62 -9.07
CA SER A 155 10.33 -27.11 -10.44
C SER A 155 9.03 -27.42 -11.18
N SER A 156 8.01 -26.57 -11.00
CA SER A 156 6.67 -26.72 -11.60
C SER A 156 5.94 -28.03 -11.27
N ALA A 157 5.97 -28.45 -10.00
CA ALA A 157 5.29 -29.67 -9.54
C ALA A 157 3.76 -29.68 -9.75
N ILE A 158 3.12 -28.50 -9.67
CA ILE A 158 1.68 -28.30 -9.93
C ILE A 158 1.48 -27.04 -10.77
N CYS A 159 0.27 -26.87 -11.34
CA CYS A 159 -0.04 -25.67 -12.12
C CYS A 159 0.01 -24.40 -11.25
N THR A 160 0.41 -23.27 -11.86
CA THR A 160 0.57 -21.98 -11.18
C THR A 160 -0.71 -21.53 -10.47
N ILE A 161 -1.89 -21.84 -11.03
CA ILE A 161 -3.18 -21.55 -10.41
C ILE A 161 -3.34 -22.32 -9.09
N GLY A 162 -2.90 -23.58 -9.02
CA GLY A 162 -2.92 -24.37 -7.79
C GLY A 162 -2.06 -23.74 -6.70
N TRP A 163 -0.85 -23.29 -7.05
CA TRP A 163 0.00 -22.54 -6.12
C TRP A 163 -0.63 -21.23 -5.66
N ALA A 164 -1.29 -20.47 -6.55
CA ALA A 164 -1.95 -19.23 -6.19
C ALA A 164 -3.10 -19.44 -5.18
N VAL A 165 -3.88 -20.51 -5.33
CA VAL A 165 -4.94 -20.87 -4.37
C VAL A 165 -4.35 -21.23 -3.00
N ILE A 166 -3.27 -22.02 -2.97
CA ILE A 166 -2.59 -22.39 -1.73
C ILE A 166 -2.05 -21.15 -1.00
N VAL A 167 -1.34 -20.27 -1.72
CA VAL A 167 -0.83 -19.02 -1.15
C VAL A 167 -1.96 -18.17 -0.60
N SER A 168 -3.04 -17.99 -1.36
CA SER A 168 -4.21 -17.20 -0.92
C SER A 168 -4.83 -17.77 0.35
N PHE A 169 -4.97 -19.09 0.43
CA PHE A 169 -5.54 -19.75 1.61
C PHE A 169 -4.65 -19.61 2.85
N VAL A 170 -3.34 -19.82 2.71
CA VAL A 170 -2.39 -19.63 3.82
C VAL A 170 -2.34 -18.16 4.25
N SER A 171 -2.28 -17.22 3.31
CA SER A 171 -2.33 -15.79 3.60
C SER A 171 -3.61 -15.38 4.32
N PHE A 172 -4.76 -15.93 3.94
CA PHE A 172 -6.03 -15.68 4.61
C PHE A 172 -6.03 -16.19 6.06
N MET A 173 -5.48 -17.38 6.31
CA MET A 173 -5.33 -17.92 7.68
C MET A 173 -4.39 -17.06 8.53
N LEU A 174 -3.30 -16.57 7.94
CA LEU A 174 -2.33 -15.71 8.62
C LEU A 174 -2.81 -14.26 8.79
N ALA A 175 -3.84 -13.83 8.07
CA ALA A 175 -4.43 -12.48 8.16
C ALA A 175 -5.44 -12.33 9.32
N VAL A 176 -5.75 -13.43 10.04
CA VAL A 176 -6.66 -13.43 11.19
C VAL A 176 -6.22 -12.51 12.37
N PRO A 177 -4.92 -12.29 12.67
CA PRO A 177 -4.52 -11.38 13.74
C PRO A 177 -5.03 -9.96 13.47
N ARG A 178 -5.85 -9.43 14.40
CA ARG A 178 -6.56 -8.15 14.22
C ARG A 178 -5.78 -6.89 14.60
N THR A 179 -4.57 -6.99 15.17
CA THR A 179 -3.84 -5.81 15.71
C THR A 179 -2.57 -5.53 14.91
N PHE A 180 -2.38 -4.30 14.41
CA PHE A 180 -1.19 -3.94 13.63
C PHE A 180 0.11 -4.01 14.44
N GLU A 181 0.06 -3.87 15.76
CA GLU A 181 1.26 -4.04 16.60
C GLU A 181 1.92 -5.41 16.41
N LYS A 182 1.15 -6.50 16.48
CA LYS A 182 1.70 -7.86 16.30
C LYS A 182 2.23 -8.05 14.87
N VAL A 183 1.53 -7.48 13.89
CA VAL A 183 1.95 -7.52 12.49
C VAL A 183 3.25 -6.75 12.28
N SER A 184 3.47 -5.64 13.00
CA SER A 184 4.68 -4.82 12.87
C SER A 184 5.96 -5.59 13.18
N TYR A 185 5.92 -6.55 14.12
CA TYR A 185 7.07 -7.41 14.41
C TYR A 185 7.39 -8.35 13.23
N ILE A 186 6.36 -8.88 12.58
CA ILE A 186 6.52 -9.72 11.37
C ILE A 186 7.02 -8.88 10.20
N SER A 187 6.57 -7.62 10.09
CA SER A 187 7.03 -6.67 9.07
C SER A 187 8.54 -6.42 9.14
N PHE A 188 9.13 -6.33 10.34
CA PHE A 188 10.59 -6.22 10.47
C PHE A 188 11.33 -7.42 9.85
N VAL A 189 10.86 -8.63 10.13
CA VAL A 189 11.45 -9.86 9.57
C VAL A 189 11.30 -9.84 8.05
N SER A 190 10.13 -9.43 7.53
CA SER A 190 9.88 -9.32 6.10
C SER A 190 10.80 -8.32 5.42
N ILE A 191 10.99 -7.13 5.99
CA ILE A 191 11.91 -6.12 5.44
C ILE A 191 13.33 -6.67 5.36
N VAL A 192 13.84 -7.26 6.45
CA VAL A 192 15.19 -7.82 6.48
C VAL A 192 15.34 -8.91 5.42
N ALA A 193 14.34 -9.78 5.26
CA ALA A 193 14.35 -10.83 4.25
C ALA A 193 14.39 -10.26 2.81
N ILE A 194 13.58 -9.24 2.51
CA ILE A 194 13.57 -8.60 1.18
C ILE A 194 14.90 -7.92 0.89
N LEU A 195 15.41 -7.10 1.83
CA LEU A 195 16.70 -6.43 1.67
C LEU A 195 17.82 -7.45 1.43
N THR A 196 17.85 -8.54 2.21
CA THR A 196 18.85 -9.61 2.07
C THR A 196 18.76 -10.29 0.70
N ALA A 197 17.56 -10.64 0.24
CA ALA A 197 17.36 -11.25 -1.08
C ALA A 197 17.82 -10.32 -2.22
N CYS A 198 17.55 -9.02 -2.10
CA CYS A 198 18.01 -8.01 -3.07
C CYS A 198 19.54 -7.88 -3.09
N PHE A 199 20.20 -7.80 -1.92
CA PHE A 199 21.66 -7.78 -1.86
C PHE A 199 22.29 -9.04 -2.45
N ILE A 200 21.73 -10.22 -2.17
CA ILE A 200 22.17 -11.47 -2.78
C ILE A 200 22.05 -11.39 -4.31
N THR A 201 20.93 -10.89 -4.82
CA THR A 201 20.69 -10.76 -6.27
C THR A 201 21.68 -9.78 -6.92
N ILE A 202 21.91 -8.62 -6.30
CA ILE A 202 22.87 -7.61 -6.81
C ILE A 202 24.30 -8.19 -6.84
N VAL A 203 24.73 -8.84 -5.75
CA VAL A 203 26.08 -9.44 -5.68
C VAL A 203 26.21 -10.60 -6.66
N ALA A 204 25.23 -11.51 -6.71
CA ALA A 204 25.24 -12.65 -7.62
C ALA A 204 25.31 -12.21 -9.10
N THR A 205 24.46 -11.25 -9.50
CA THR A 205 24.47 -10.70 -10.86
C THR A 205 25.73 -9.92 -11.19
N GLY A 206 26.38 -9.30 -10.20
CA GLY A 206 27.63 -8.56 -10.40
C GLY A 206 28.88 -9.43 -10.54
N ILE A 207 28.90 -10.63 -9.94
CA ILE A 207 30.08 -11.52 -9.97
C ILE A 207 29.95 -12.68 -10.97
N GLN A 208 28.74 -13.14 -11.27
CA GLN A 208 28.54 -14.31 -12.11
C GLN A 208 28.82 -13.97 -13.58
N PRO A 209 29.54 -14.84 -14.31
CA PRO A 209 29.75 -14.64 -15.74
C PRO A 209 28.41 -14.71 -16.48
N PRO A 210 28.26 -14.01 -17.63
CA PRO A 210 27.01 -13.95 -18.38
C PRO A 210 26.41 -15.31 -18.76
N ASN A 211 27.24 -16.35 -18.85
CA ASN A 211 26.83 -17.72 -19.19
C ASN A 211 26.16 -18.47 -18.03
N ASP A 212 26.42 -18.09 -16.78
CA ASP A 212 25.86 -18.72 -15.58
C ASP A 212 24.59 -18.01 -15.10
N LEU A 213 24.31 -16.82 -15.63
CA LEU A 213 23.07 -16.10 -15.38
C LEU A 213 21.93 -16.75 -16.18
N PRO A 214 20.71 -16.84 -15.63
CA PRO A 214 19.55 -17.26 -16.40
C PRO A 214 19.46 -16.39 -17.66
N SER A 215 19.73 -17.00 -18.82
CA SER A 215 19.71 -16.26 -20.08
C SER A 215 18.31 -15.70 -20.24
N TYR A 216 18.15 -14.37 -20.29
CA TYR A 216 16.89 -13.77 -20.73
C TYR A 216 16.86 -13.98 -22.25
N PRO A 217 16.18 -15.01 -22.78
CA PRO A 217 16.57 -15.58 -24.08
C PRO A 217 16.21 -14.71 -25.29
N SER A 218 15.64 -13.52 -25.08
CA SER A 218 15.06 -12.70 -26.15
C SER A 218 15.73 -11.34 -26.37
N LYS A 219 16.63 -10.86 -25.51
CA LYS A 219 17.13 -9.46 -25.58
C LYS A 219 18.65 -9.26 -25.68
N GLY A 220 19.44 -10.33 -25.77
CA GLY A 220 20.90 -10.22 -25.91
C GLY A 220 21.61 -9.79 -24.61
N PRO A 221 22.86 -9.29 -24.69
CA PRO A 221 23.62 -8.86 -23.52
C PRO A 221 22.94 -7.67 -22.80
N VAL A 222 23.21 -7.52 -21.50
CA VAL A 222 22.66 -6.40 -20.71
C VAL A 222 23.30 -5.09 -21.16
N GLU A 223 22.57 -4.30 -21.94
CA GLU A 223 22.96 -2.96 -22.35
C GLU A 223 22.28 -1.90 -21.48
N TRP A 224 23.00 -0.83 -21.16
CA TRP A 224 22.49 0.28 -20.38
C TRP A 224 22.33 1.51 -21.28
N HIS A 225 21.09 1.93 -21.48
CA HIS A 225 20.76 3.12 -22.26
C HIS A 225 20.30 4.26 -21.33
N ALA A 226 20.72 5.49 -21.62
CA ALA A 226 20.30 6.66 -20.83
C ALA A 226 18.79 6.92 -21.02
N PHE A 227 18.32 6.78 -22.25
CA PHE A 227 16.93 6.89 -22.64
C PHE A 227 16.57 5.71 -23.54
N GLU A 228 15.44 5.08 -23.28
CA GLU A 228 14.91 4.01 -24.10
C GLU A 228 13.42 4.21 -24.31
N ASN A 229 12.92 3.86 -25.50
CA ASN A 229 11.51 4.00 -25.83
C ASN A 229 11.07 2.82 -26.69
N HIS A 230 10.47 1.82 -26.06
CA HIS A 230 9.88 0.68 -26.74
C HIS A 230 8.43 0.93 -27.21
N GLY A 231 7.94 2.16 -27.12
CA GLY A 231 6.61 2.57 -27.55
C GLY A 231 5.69 2.96 -26.39
N LEU A 232 4.53 3.53 -26.75
CA LEU A 232 3.60 4.15 -25.81
C LEU A 232 3.10 3.18 -24.72
N SER A 233 2.80 1.94 -25.08
CA SER A 233 2.29 0.93 -24.12
C SER A 233 3.32 0.59 -23.06
N ASP A 234 4.59 0.46 -23.43
CA ASP A 234 5.65 0.10 -22.51
C ASP A 234 6.01 1.25 -21.58
N THR A 235 5.99 2.48 -22.10
CA THR A 235 6.13 3.70 -21.28
C THR A 235 5.00 3.82 -20.27
N ILE A 236 3.74 3.65 -20.68
CA ILE A 236 2.58 3.71 -19.76
C ILE A 236 2.70 2.63 -18.69
N ASN A 237 3.01 1.39 -19.08
CA ASN A 237 3.18 0.30 -18.12
C ASN A 237 4.32 0.56 -17.13
N ALA A 238 5.45 1.11 -17.59
CA ALA A 238 6.56 1.47 -16.71
C ALA A 238 6.16 2.56 -15.70
N LEU A 239 5.46 3.61 -16.16
CA LEU A 239 4.96 4.66 -15.28
C LEU A 239 3.92 4.14 -14.27
N THR A 240 3.01 3.27 -14.69
CA THR A 240 2.02 2.66 -13.78
C THR A 240 2.69 1.79 -12.72
N ASN A 241 3.77 1.07 -13.06
CA ASN A 241 4.54 0.29 -12.09
C ASN A 241 5.22 1.21 -11.05
N ILE A 242 5.78 2.34 -11.46
CA ILE A 242 6.35 3.34 -10.52
C ILE A 242 5.26 3.91 -9.59
N ILE A 243 4.09 4.27 -10.15
CA ILE A 243 2.96 4.79 -9.37
C ILE A 243 2.49 3.75 -8.35
N PHE A 244 2.41 2.48 -8.76
CA PHE A 244 2.05 1.38 -7.88
C PHE A 244 3.07 1.18 -6.76
N ALA A 245 4.37 1.27 -7.06
CA ALA A 245 5.45 1.16 -6.09
C ALA A 245 5.35 2.22 -4.97
N TYR A 246 4.96 3.46 -5.31
CA TYR A 246 4.73 4.52 -4.32
C TYR A 246 3.27 4.61 -3.83
N GLY A 247 2.45 3.58 -4.08
CA GLY A 247 1.01 3.57 -3.80
C GLY A 247 0.61 3.27 -2.35
N GLY A 248 1.55 3.27 -1.39
CA GLY A 248 1.35 2.88 0.01
C GLY A 248 0.40 3.78 0.82
N HIS A 249 -0.03 4.92 0.27
CA HIS A 249 -0.88 5.89 0.96
C HIS A 249 -2.21 5.34 1.48
N VAL A 250 -2.70 4.27 0.86
CA VAL A 250 -3.98 3.63 1.21
C VAL A 250 -4.05 3.20 2.67
N ALA A 251 -2.92 2.81 3.25
CA ALA A 251 -2.84 2.31 4.63
C ALA A 251 -2.61 3.41 5.67
N ILE A 252 -2.35 4.67 5.25
CA ILE A 252 -1.98 5.77 6.16
C ILE A 252 -3.03 6.00 7.23
N PHE A 253 -4.31 6.10 6.86
CA PHE A 253 -5.38 6.37 7.83
C PHE A 253 -5.52 5.25 8.86
N SER A 254 -5.43 4.00 8.43
CA SER A 254 -5.58 2.83 9.28
C SER A 254 -4.39 2.67 10.23
N PHE A 255 -3.16 2.83 9.73
CA PHE A 255 -1.97 2.80 10.60
C PHE A 255 -1.93 3.99 11.55
N ALA A 256 -2.25 5.20 11.08
CA ALA A 256 -2.27 6.39 11.93
C ALA A 256 -3.33 6.31 13.03
N SER A 257 -4.45 5.60 12.80
CA SER A 257 -5.49 5.41 13.83
C SER A 257 -5.09 4.48 14.98
N GLU A 258 -4.17 3.53 14.76
CA GLU A 258 -3.62 2.66 15.83
C GLU A 258 -2.36 3.25 16.50
N MET A 259 -1.87 4.39 16.02
CA MET A 259 -0.75 5.08 16.67
C MET A 259 -1.18 5.77 17.96
N ARG A 260 -0.29 5.73 18.96
CA ARG A 260 -0.47 6.51 20.19
C ARG A 260 -0.54 8.01 19.92
N ASN A 261 0.27 8.50 18.98
CA ASN A 261 0.24 9.88 18.49
C ASN A 261 0.25 9.90 16.96
N PRO A 262 -0.91 10.11 16.31
CA PRO A 262 -1.00 10.12 14.84
C PRO A 262 -0.12 11.19 14.17
N ALA A 263 0.25 12.27 14.88
CA ALA A 263 1.11 13.33 14.35
C ALA A 263 2.54 12.85 14.05
N ASP A 264 3.00 11.81 14.74
CA ASP A 264 4.34 11.25 14.57
C ASP A 264 4.44 10.36 13.32
N PHE A 265 3.32 10.05 12.66
CA PHE A 265 3.31 9.27 11.41
C PHE A 265 4.10 9.94 10.29
N LYS A 266 4.29 11.28 10.33
CA LYS A 266 5.17 12.00 9.39
C LYS A 266 6.62 11.50 9.44
N TYR A 267 7.11 11.05 10.59
CA TYR A 267 8.45 10.48 10.72
C TYR A 267 8.51 9.08 10.11
N SER A 268 7.45 8.28 10.27
CA SER A 268 7.27 6.99 9.59
C SER A 268 7.27 7.15 8.07
N LEU A 269 6.57 8.17 7.56
CA LEU A 269 6.58 8.53 6.14
C LEU A 269 7.98 8.93 5.67
N ALA A 270 8.71 9.72 6.47
CA ALA A 270 10.05 10.18 6.09
C ALA A 270 10.99 8.99 5.93
N LEU A 271 10.92 8.07 6.89
CA LEU A 271 11.73 6.87 6.94
C LEU A 271 11.43 5.96 5.74
N VAL A 272 10.16 5.69 5.41
CA VAL A 272 9.85 4.84 4.25
C VAL A 272 10.25 5.52 2.94
N GLN A 273 10.01 6.81 2.80
CA GLN A 273 10.30 7.53 1.56
C GLN A 273 11.80 7.60 1.29
N THR A 274 12.63 7.86 2.31
CA THR A 274 14.09 7.90 2.13
C THR A 274 14.62 6.52 1.77
N VAL A 275 14.21 5.47 2.49
CA VAL A 275 14.66 4.10 2.22
C VAL A 275 14.22 3.63 0.83
N ALA A 276 12.94 3.77 0.49
CA ALA A 276 12.39 3.30 -0.79
C ALA A 276 12.80 4.14 -2.02
N THR A 277 13.46 5.28 -1.84
CA THR A 277 14.01 6.06 -2.96
C THR A 277 15.50 5.77 -3.16
N ILE A 278 16.22 5.44 -2.09
CA ILE A 278 17.66 5.11 -2.14
C ILE A 278 17.87 3.65 -2.55
N PHE A 279 17.00 2.76 -2.07
CA PHE A 279 17.06 1.32 -2.28
C PHE A 279 16.02 0.86 -3.30
#